data_AF-A0A8S3IFP8-F1
#
_entry.id   AF-A0A8S3IFP8-F1
#
_cell.length_a   1.000
_cell.length_b   1.000
_cell.length_c   1.000
_cell.angle_alpha   90.00
_cell.angle_beta   90.00
_cell.angle_gamma   90.00
#
_symmetry.space_group_name_H-M   'P 1'
#
loop_
_entity.id
_entity.type
_entity.pdbx_description
1 polymer ?
#
loop_
_entity_poly.entity_id
_entity_poly.type
_entity_poly.pdbx_seq_one_letter_code
_entity_poly.pdbx_strand_id
1 'polypeptide(L)'
;MPKNFRGVMSHIKKNNPTLLHGIQSFICPSCFNKSSSASKCIANGCRSASSYVRTPTSIFIFPILPQIISILERENLVSLTYESDQCSDVMNSQRHHEIVMKEKQIHPGRNIVTLTLNSDGVLIKRLSRSLWITCACINELPRRNRFDINNMLICSISTGDEKPKKSEYSTILIDIVNELKLLENIGFDVVLPSDRKNNKHHYTRFHAFTISAVCDKPAQSLVMNIKDPTGYFSCGWCCIQG
;
A
#
# COMPACT_ATOMS: atom_id res chain seq x y z
N MET A 1 17.40 14.63 12.55
CA MET A 1 16.69 13.33 12.48
C MET A 1 15.91 13.09 13.77
N PRO A 2 14.66 12.60 13.71
CA PRO A 2 13.87 12.30 14.90
C PRO A 2 14.52 11.20 15.76
N LYS A 3 14.62 11.42 17.08
CA LYS A 3 15.27 10.48 18.01
C LYS A 3 14.33 9.42 18.59
N ASN A 4 13.03 9.60 18.45
CA ASN A 4 12.00 8.69 18.94
C ASN A 4 10.78 8.71 18.00
N PHE A 5 9.90 7.73 18.17
CA PHE A 5 8.74 7.55 17.30
C PHE A 5 7.74 8.72 17.34
N ARG A 6 7.53 9.34 18.52
CA ARG A 6 6.73 10.57 18.62
C ARG A 6 7.30 11.69 17.75
N GLY A 7 8.63 11.80 17.68
CA GLY A 7 9.32 12.74 16.80
C GLY A 7 9.14 12.40 15.32
N VAL A 8 9.15 11.11 14.95
CA VAL A 8 8.85 10.67 13.57
C VAL A 8 7.42 11.07 13.22
N MET A 9 6.47 10.81 14.11
CA MET A 9 5.07 11.14 13.87
C MET A 9 4.85 12.65 13.81
N SER A 10 5.46 13.44 14.69
CA SER A 10 5.42 14.90 14.62
C SER A 10 6.02 15.44 13.32
N HIS A 11 7.09 14.82 12.81
CA HIS A 11 7.70 15.19 11.53
C HIS A 11 6.80 14.80 10.34
N ILE A 12 6.19 13.61 10.36
CA ILE A 12 5.20 13.18 9.37
C ILE A 12 4.00 14.12 9.38
N LYS A 13 3.46 14.45 10.56
CA LYS A 13 2.33 15.38 10.72
C LYS A 13 2.63 16.78 10.17
N LYS A 14 3.86 17.25 10.32
CA LYS A 14 4.29 18.58 9.83
C LYS A 14 4.46 18.62 8.31
N ASN A 15 5.00 17.55 7.72
CA ASN A 15 5.47 17.56 6.34
C ASN A 15 4.57 16.79 5.36
N ASN A 16 3.66 15.94 5.86
CA ASN A 16 2.78 15.10 5.06
C ASN A 16 1.37 15.09 5.67
N PRO A 17 0.57 16.15 5.42
CA PRO A 17 -0.75 16.28 6.02
C PRO A 17 -1.72 15.15 5.61
N THR A 18 -1.49 14.51 4.46
CA THR A 18 -2.25 13.34 4.00
C THR A 18 -2.10 12.11 4.91
N LEU A 19 -1.02 12.06 5.70
CA LEU A 19 -0.74 10.98 6.66
C LEU A 19 -1.31 11.27 8.06
N LEU A 20 -1.98 12.41 8.27
CA LEU A 20 -2.51 12.85 9.57
C LEU A 20 -3.57 11.91 10.16
N HIS A 21 -4.24 11.14 9.31
CA HIS A 21 -5.31 10.22 9.70
C HIS A 21 -4.82 8.78 9.96
N GLY A 22 -3.51 8.59 10.09
CA GLY A 22 -2.94 7.27 10.38
C GLY A 22 -3.47 6.68 11.69
N ILE A 23 -3.92 5.43 11.65
CA ILE A 23 -4.42 4.70 12.82
C ILE A 23 -3.30 3.83 13.36
N GLN A 24 -2.96 4.04 14.63
CA GLN A 24 -2.06 3.15 15.35
C GLN A 24 -2.83 1.98 15.96
N SER A 25 -2.29 0.78 15.79
CA SER A 25 -2.73 -0.40 16.55
C SER A 25 -1.55 -1.34 16.81
N PHE A 26 -1.81 -2.42 17.52
CA PHE A 26 -0.83 -3.41 17.95
C PHE A 26 -1.30 -4.80 17.56
N ILE A 27 -0.39 -5.63 17.06
CA ILE A 27 -0.68 -7.03 16.75
C ILE A 27 -0.27 -7.88 17.93
N CYS A 28 -1.23 -8.63 18.47
CA CYS A 28 -0.97 -9.54 19.57
C CYS A 28 -0.03 -10.67 19.12
N PRO A 29 1.09 -10.92 19.82
CA PRO A 29 2.02 -11.98 19.44
C PRO A 29 1.47 -13.40 19.62
N SER A 30 0.39 -13.56 20.40
CA SER A 30 -0.18 -14.87 20.73
C SER A 30 -1.34 -15.27 19.82
N CYS A 31 -2.19 -14.31 19.41
CA CYS A 31 -3.36 -14.59 18.58
C CYS A 31 -3.38 -13.85 17.24
N PHE A 32 -2.39 -12.98 16.98
CA PHE A 32 -2.25 -12.20 15.74
C PHE A 32 -3.40 -11.23 15.43
N ASN A 33 -4.35 -11.05 16.37
CA ASN A 33 -5.40 -10.04 16.26
C ASN A 33 -4.88 -8.64 16.56
N LYS A 34 -5.53 -7.64 15.96
CA LYS A 34 -5.31 -6.23 16.26
C LYS A 34 -5.83 -5.88 17.64
N SER A 35 -5.14 -4.96 18.28
CA SER A 35 -5.50 -4.37 19.55
C SER A 35 -5.19 -2.88 19.54
N SER A 36 -6.00 -2.09 20.23
CA SER A 36 -5.74 -0.68 20.47
C SER A 36 -4.77 -0.43 21.65
N SER A 37 -4.40 -1.47 22.41
CA SER A 37 -3.55 -1.36 23.59
C SER A 37 -2.13 -1.85 23.33
N ALA A 38 -1.15 -1.11 23.83
CA ALA A 38 0.26 -1.48 23.77
C ALA A 38 0.66 -2.52 24.83
N SER A 39 -0.17 -2.74 25.86
CA SER A 39 0.19 -3.56 27.03
C SER A 39 -0.53 -4.90 27.10
N LYS A 40 -1.71 -5.03 26.48
CA LYS A 40 -2.56 -6.22 26.55
C LYS A 40 -3.43 -6.39 25.33
N CYS A 41 -3.78 -7.64 25.01
CA CYS A 41 -4.72 -7.95 23.94
C CYS A 41 -6.16 -7.69 24.38
N ILE A 42 -6.97 -7.14 23.48
CA ILE A 42 -8.41 -6.89 23.70
C ILE A 42 -9.30 -7.98 23.09
N ALA A 43 -8.71 -8.97 22.40
CA ALA A 43 -9.47 -10.04 21.80
C ALA A 43 -9.97 -11.02 22.88
N ASN A 44 -11.26 -11.34 22.82
CA ASN A 44 -11.90 -12.29 23.74
C ASN A 44 -11.19 -13.64 23.72
N GLY A 45 -10.91 -14.19 24.91
CA GLY A 45 -10.26 -15.49 25.06
C GLY A 45 -8.75 -15.51 24.75
N CYS A 46 -8.11 -14.35 24.51
CA CYS A 46 -6.67 -14.31 24.29
C CYS A 46 -5.89 -14.53 25.60
N ARG A 47 -4.86 -15.39 25.56
CA ARG A 47 -3.94 -15.61 26.69
C ARG A 47 -3.18 -14.34 27.12
N SER A 48 -3.07 -13.35 26.22
CA SER A 48 -2.46 -12.05 26.50
C SER A 48 -3.45 -10.97 26.93
N ALA A 49 -4.62 -11.35 27.47
CA ALA A 49 -5.62 -10.40 27.96
C ALA A 49 -5.14 -9.57 29.18
N SER A 50 -4.24 -10.13 30.00
CA SER A 50 -3.65 -9.42 31.16
C SER A 50 -2.39 -8.65 30.78
N SER A 51 -1.51 -9.27 29.99
CA SER A 51 -0.29 -8.67 29.46
C SER A 51 0.23 -9.44 28.24
N TYR A 52 1.03 -8.79 27.40
CA TYR A 52 1.70 -9.47 26.30
C TYR A 52 2.88 -10.32 26.76
N VAL A 53 3.02 -11.51 26.15
CA VAL A 53 4.14 -12.45 26.42
C VAL A 53 5.47 -11.93 25.86
N ARG A 54 5.41 -11.11 24.81
CA ARG A 54 6.54 -10.41 24.18
C ARG A 54 6.07 -9.07 23.62
N THR A 55 6.98 -8.20 23.21
CA THR A 55 6.60 -6.91 22.62
C THR A 55 5.66 -7.11 21.42
N PRO A 56 4.47 -6.51 21.40
CA PRO A 56 3.58 -6.61 20.25
C PRO A 56 4.15 -5.82 19.07
N THR A 57 3.86 -6.28 17.86
CA THR A 57 4.20 -5.53 16.65
C THR A 57 3.31 -4.29 16.59
N SER A 58 3.91 -3.10 16.64
CA SER A 58 3.17 -1.85 16.46
C SER A 58 2.95 -1.61 14.98
N ILE A 59 1.75 -1.21 14.61
CA ILE A 59 1.38 -0.96 13.22
C ILE A 59 0.71 0.40 13.09
N PHE A 60 1.00 1.09 12.00
CA PHE A 60 0.42 2.35 11.61
C PHE A 60 -0.12 2.17 10.21
N ILE A 61 -1.44 2.23 10.06
CA ILE A 61 -2.11 2.18 8.76
C ILE A 61 -2.48 3.61 8.38
N PHE A 62 -2.09 4.02 7.17
CA PHE A 62 -2.39 5.35 6.66
C PHE A 62 -3.43 5.24 5.55
N PRO A 63 -4.51 6.06 5.59
CA PRO A 63 -5.50 6.06 4.53
C PRO A 63 -4.85 6.35 3.17
N ILE A 64 -5.10 5.49 2.20
CA ILE A 64 -4.57 5.55 0.84
C ILE A 64 -5.32 6.62 0.03
N LEU A 65 -6.64 6.73 0.20
CA LEU A 65 -7.47 7.64 -0.59
C LEU A 65 -7.00 9.10 -0.56
N PRO A 66 -6.78 9.74 0.62
CA PRO A 66 -6.35 11.14 0.66
C PRO A 66 -4.98 11.36 0.01
N GLN A 67 -4.10 10.35 0.07
CA GLN A 67 -2.79 10.40 -0.56
C GLN A 67 -2.91 10.34 -2.09
N ILE A 68 -3.73 9.44 -2.63
CA ILE A 68 -3.99 9.36 -4.07
C ILE A 68 -4.58 10.68 -4.58
N ILE A 69 -5.63 11.20 -3.93
CA ILE A 69 -6.25 12.48 -4.31
C ILE A 69 -5.19 13.57 -4.36
N SER A 70 -4.39 13.72 -3.29
CA SER A 70 -3.35 14.75 -3.23
C SER A 70 -2.32 14.64 -4.35
N ILE A 71 -1.96 13.43 -4.78
CA ILE A 71 -1.00 13.23 -5.87
C ILE A 71 -1.64 13.57 -7.21
N LEU A 72 -2.85 13.09 -7.47
CA LEU A 72 -3.56 13.36 -8.73
C LEU A 72 -3.88 14.85 -8.90
N GLU A 73 -4.25 15.54 -7.82
CA GLU A 73 -4.46 16.98 -7.82
C GLU A 73 -3.16 17.77 -8.06
N ARG A 74 -2.01 17.27 -7.61
CA ARG A 74 -0.73 17.97 -7.82
C ARG A 74 -0.15 17.74 -9.21
N GLU A 75 -0.16 16.51 -9.68
CA GLU A 75 0.52 16.10 -10.91
C GLU A 75 -0.30 16.44 -12.17
N ASN A 76 -1.55 16.91 -12.01
CA ASN A 76 -2.43 17.35 -13.09
C ASN A 76 -2.54 16.30 -14.22
N LEU A 77 -2.88 15.07 -13.84
CA LEU A 77 -3.10 13.95 -14.77
C LEU A 77 -4.44 14.11 -15.52
N VAL A 78 -4.54 15.14 -16.35
CA VAL A 78 -5.75 15.52 -17.12
C VAL A 78 -6.02 14.57 -18.28
N SER A 79 -5.02 13.78 -18.67
CA SER A 79 -5.08 12.84 -19.77
C SER A 79 -4.43 11.54 -19.34
N LEU A 80 -5.24 10.60 -18.89
CA LEU A 80 -4.88 9.18 -18.84
C LEU A 80 -4.83 8.54 -20.25
N THR A 81 -5.02 9.34 -21.30
CA THR A 81 -4.78 8.94 -22.67
C THR A 81 -3.28 8.82 -22.89
N TYR A 82 -2.83 7.58 -22.76
CA TYR A 82 -1.55 7.07 -23.20
C TYR A 82 -1.28 7.53 -24.65
N GLU A 83 -0.30 8.41 -24.85
CA GLU A 83 0.24 8.65 -26.19
C GLU A 83 1.04 7.41 -26.60
N SER A 84 0.63 6.78 -27.71
CA SER A 84 1.10 5.47 -28.18
C SER A 84 2.61 5.37 -28.44
N ASP A 85 3.31 6.51 -28.48
CA ASP A 85 4.69 6.61 -28.95
C ASP A 85 5.72 6.65 -27.81
N GLN A 86 5.31 6.57 -26.54
CA GLN A 86 6.22 6.52 -25.40
C GLN A 86 6.24 5.15 -24.72
N CYS A 87 7.34 4.41 -24.89
CA CYS A 87 7.59 3.18 -24.14
C CYS A 87 7.64 3.48 -22.63
N SER A 88 6.63 3.04 -21.90
CA SER A 88 6.51 3.07 -20.45
C SER A 88 6.71 1.65 -19.90
N ASP A 89 7.42 1.55 -18.78
CA ASP A 89 7.80 0.26 -18.17
C ASP A 89 6.58 -0.58 -17.72
N VAL A 90 5.57 0.07 -17.15
CA VAL A 90 4.38 -0.60 -16.60
C VAL A 90 3.16 -0.47 -17.52
N MET A 91 2.94 0.72 -18.09
CA MET A 91 1.72 0.98 -18.89
C MET A 91 1.73 0.20 -20.21
N ASN A 92 2.89 -0.14 -20.77
CA ASN A 92 2.99 -0.99 -21.95
C ASN A 92 2.85 -2.48 -21.65
N SER A 93 2.75 -2.87 -20.38
CA SER A 93 2.60 -4.28 -20.05
C SER A 93 1.26 -4.81 -20.56
N GLN A 94 1.27 -6.06 -21.03
CA GLN A 94 0.05 -6.78 -21.41
C GLN A 94 -0.97 -6.75 -20.26
N ARG A 95 -0.50 -6.90 -19.02
CA ARG A 95 -1.37 -6.94 -17.84
C ARG A 95 -2.08 -5.61 -17.58
N HIS A 96 -1.38 -4.49 -17.72
CA HIS A 96 -1.99 -3.16 -17.61
C HIS A 96 -3.05 -2.98 -18.70
N HIS A 97 -2.71 -3.29 -19.95
CA HIS A 97 -3.62 -3.21 -21.09
C HIS A 97 -4.87 -4.06 -20.90
N GLU A 98 -4.73 -5.33 -20.52
CA GLU A 98 -5.86 -6.24 -20.28
C GLU A 98 -6.84 -5.68 -19.24
N ILE A 99 -6.32 -5.19 -18.10
CA ILE A 99 -7.16 -4.66 -17.02
C ILE A 99 -7.85 -3.37 -17.46
N VAL A 100 -7.09 -2.41 -17.99
CA VAL A 100 -7.64 -1.11 -18.40
C VAL A 100 -8.64 -1.27 -19.55
N MET A 101 -8.36 -2.10 -20.55
CA MET A 101 -9.26 -2.33 -21.68
C MET A 101 -10.53 -3.06 -21.23
N LYS A 102 -10.40 -4.11 -20.41
CA LYS A 102 -11.56 -4.83 -19.88
C LYS A 102 -12.48 -3.88 -19.09
N GLU A 103 -11.91 -3.07 -18.21
CA GLU A 103 -12.70 -2.14 -17.40
C GLU A 103 -13.34 -1.03 -18.25
N LYS A 104 -12.64 -0.51 -19.26
CA LYS A 104 -13.22 0.47 -20.21
C LYS A 104 -14.28 -0.13 -21.11
N GLN A 105 -14.20 -1.42 -21.44
CA GLN A 105 -15.23 -2.12 -22.20
C GLN A 105 -16.52 -2.29 -21.38
N ILE A 106 -16.40 -2.63 -20.10
CA ILE A 106 -17.55 -2.79 -19.20
C ILE A 106 -18.12 -1.42 -18.80
N HIS A 107 -17.24 -0.43 -18.56
CA HIS A 107 -17.60 0.91 -18.12
C HIS A 107 -16.95 1.97 -19.03
N PRO A 108 -17.56 2.27 -20.19
CA PRO A 108 -17.08 3.31 -21.09
C PRO A 108 -16.95 4.66 -20.38
N GLY A 109 -15.80 5.31 -20.51
CA GLY A 109 -15.53 6.61 -19.87
C GLY A 109 -15.00 6.55 -18.43
N ARG A 110 -14.80 5.36 -17.86
CA ARG A 110 -14.20 5.22 -16.52
C ARG A 110 -12.73 5.66 -16.53
N ASN A 111 -12.37 6.58 -15.64
CA ASN A 111 -10.97 6.93 -15.40
C ASN A 111 -10.34 5.91 -14.46
N ILE A 112 -9.16 5.43 -14.84
CA ILE A 112 -8.49 4.32 -14.16
C ILE A 112 -7.06 4.74 -13.84
N VAL A 113 -6.68 4.59 -12.57
CA VAL A 113 -5.28 4.59 -12.16
C VAL A 113 -4.90 3.21 -11.69
N THR A 114 -3.66 2.81 -11.92
CA THR A 114 -3.14 1.52 -11.52
C THR A 114 -2.02 1.69 -10.51
N LEU A 115 -1.94 0.76 -9.57
CA LEU A 115 -1.02 0.79 -8.46
C LEU A 115 -0.04 -0.38 -8.52
N THR A 116 1.19 -0.11 -8.13
CA THR A 116 2.22 -1.11 -7.85
C THR A 116 2.55 -1.07 -6.37
N LEU A 117 2.30 -2.16 -5.65
CA LEU A 117 2.64 -2.30 -4.23
C LEU A 117 4.10 -2.70 -4.06
N ASN A 118 4.70 -2.28 -2.96
CA ASN A 118 5.97 -2.80 -2.48
C ASN A 118 5.94 -2.87 -0.97
N SER A 119 6.60 -3.88 -0.40
CA SER A 119 6.94 -3.82 1.01
C SER A 119 8.31 -4.37 1.28
N ASP A 120 9.05 -3.59 2.06
CA ASP A 120 10.41 -3.89 2.42
C ASP A 120 10.66 -3.46 3.87
N GLY A 121 11.73 -4.00 4.46
CA GLY A 121 12.08 -3.79 5.85
C GLY A 121 13.56 -3.54 6.07
N VAL A 122 13.84 -2.74 7.10
CA VAL A 122 15.19 -2.46 7.56
C VAL A 122 15.32 -2.80 9.05
N LEU A 123 16.41 -3.47 9.40
CA LEU A 123 16.79 -3.67 10.80
C LEU A 123 17.55 -2.44 11.31
N ILE A 124 16.96 -1.72 12.26
CA ILE A 124 17.61 -0.60 12.93
C ILE A 124 18.44 -1.15 14.09
N LYS A 125 19.68 -1.57 13.79
CA LYS A 125 20.60 -2.22 14.74
C LYS A 125 20.72 -1.49 16.07
N ARG A 126 20.82 -0.15 16.06
CA ARG A 126 20.96 0.67 17.28
C ARG A 126 19.78 0.55 18.26
N LEU A 127 18.59 0.25 17.74
CA LEU A 127 17.37 0.14 18.53
C LEU A 127 16.94 -1.31 18.74
N SER A 128 17.63 -2.28 18.11
CA SER A 128 17.19 -3.68 17.99
C SER A 128 15.73 -3.80 17.56
N ARG A 129 15.33 -2.95 16.60
CA ARG A 129 13.97 -2.92 16.04
C ARG A 129 14.00 -3.12 14.55
N SER A 130 13.09 -3.94 14.05
CA SER A 130 12.77 -4.00 12.64
C SER A 130 11.72 -2.94 12.31
N LEU A 131 11.89 -2.26 11.19
CA LEU A 131 10.91 -1.36 10.59
C LEU A 131 10.53 -1.92 9.22
N TRP A 132 9.24 -2.10 8.95
CA TRP A 132 8.72 -2.58 7.69
C TRP A 132 7.71 -1.59 7.15
N ILE A 133 7.86 -1.21 5.89
CA ILE A 133 7.01 -0.22 5.24
C ILE A 133 6.31 -0.89 4.08
N THR A 134 4.99 -0.75 4.00
CA THR A 134 4.23 -1.09 2.80
C THR A 134 3.87 0.22 2.11
N CYS A 135 4.25 0.33 0.85
CA CYS A 135 4.02 1.50 0.02
C CYS A 135 3.44 1.11 -1.33
N ALA A 136 2.87 2.09 -2.02
CA ALA A 136 2.39 1.94 -3.39
C ALA A 136 2.83 3.14 -4.24
N CYS A 137 2.85 2.97 -5.55
CA CYS A 137 3.03 4.07 -6.49
C CYS A 137 1.99 4.00 -7.61
N ILE A 138 1.65 5.17 -8.16
CA ILE A 138 0.71 5.32 -9.27
C ILE A 138 1.46 5.13 -10.58
N ASN A 139 1.07 4.14 -11.38
CA ASN A 139 1.84 3.74 -12.57
C ASN A 139 1.72 4.76 -13.72
N GLU A 140 0.63 5.52 -13.74
CA GLU A 140 0.32 6.54 -14.74
C GLU A 140 1.20 7.80 -14.57
N LEU A 141 1.92 7.92 -13.46
CA LEU A 141 2.96 8.94 -13.32
C LEU A 141 4.18 8.60 -14.18
N PRO A 142 4.85 9.62 -14.76
CA PRO A 142 6.15 9.43 -15.39
C PRO A 142 7.12 8.71 -14.45
N ARG A 143 7.94 7.78 -14.97
CA ARG A 143 8.85 6.96 -14.14
C ARG A 143 9.69 7.76 -13.15
N ARG A 144 10.19 8.94 -13.58
CA ARG A 144 10.96 9.84 -12.71
C ARG A 144 10.15 10.43 -11.55
N ASN A 145 8.85 10.62 -11.72
CA ASN A 145 7.96 11.19 -10.72
C ASN A 145 7.33 10.10 -9.83
N ARG A 146 7.18 8.86 -10.35
CA ARG A 146 6.53 7.74 -9.66
C ARG A 146 7.19 7.39 -8.31
N PHE A 147 8.51 7.48 -8.25
CA PHE A 147 9.31 7.14 -7.07
C PHE A 147 9.81 8.39 -6.31
N ASP A 148 9.32 9.58 -6.67
CA ASP A 148 9.52 10.76 -5.84
C ASP A 148 8.81 10.53 -4.50
N ILE A 149 9.47 10.86 -3.39
CA ILE A 149 8.95 10.64 -2.04
C ILE A 149 7.59 11.31 -1.83
N ASN A 150 7.31 12.41 -2.54
CA ASN A 150 6.04 13.11 -2.47
C ASN A 150 4.92 12.37 -3.22
N ASN A 151 5.26 11.50 -4.17
CA ASN A 151 4.34 10.71 -5.01
C ASN A 151 4.24 9.24 -4.59
N MET A 152 4.98 8.84 -3.55
CA MET A 152 4.84 7.53 -2.93
C MET A 152 3.68 7.53 -1.94
N LEU A 153 2.79 6.55 -2.08
CA LEU A 153 1.75 6.25 -1.11
C LEU A 153 2.37 5.43 0.01
N ILE A 154 2.32 5.90 1.25
CA ILE A 154 2.68 5.10 2.42
C ILE A 154 1.40 4.44 2.92
N CYS A 155 1.27 3.13 2.75
CA CYS A 155 0.07 2.39 3.15
C CYS A 155 0.16 1.92 4.61
N SER A 156 1.33 1.42 5.02
CA SER A 156 1.58 1.10 6.43
C SER A 156 3.04 1.20 6.83
N ILE A 157 3.24 1.36 8.13
CA ILE A 157 4.52 1.19 8.80
C ILE A 157 4.30 0.22 9.97
N SER A 158 5.08 -0.85 10.04
CA SER A 158 5.10 -1.76 11.17
C SER A 158 6.48 -1.80 11.82
N THR A 159 6.49 -1.94 13.14
CA THR A 159 7.73 -2.06 13.92
C THR A 159 7.59 -3.10 15.02
N GLY A 160 8.63 -3.91 15.16
CA GLY A 160 8.73 -4.95 16.17
C GLY A 160 10.19 -5.25 16.47
N ASP A 161 10.41 -6.23 17.34
CA ASP A 161 11.77 -6.70 17.68
C ASP A 161 12.38 -7.49 16.50
N GLU A 162 11.53 -8.10 15.68
CA GLU A 162 11.89 -8.96 14.54
C GLU A 162 11.10 -8.56 13.29
N LYS A 163 11.43 -9.19 12.15
CA LYS A 163 10.58 -9.17 10.96
C LYS A 163 9.18 -9.69 11.33
N PRO A 164 8.09 -9.03 10.88
CA PRO A 164 6.74 -9.52 11.09
C PRO A 164 6.61 -10.97 10.60
N LYS A 165 6.03 -11.82 11.44
CA LYS A 165 5.70 -13.19 11.04
C LYS A 165 4.61 -13.17 9.97
N LYS A 166 4.52 -14.24 9.16
CA LYS A 166 3.49 -14.39 8.13
C LYS A 166 2.08 -14.07 8.64
N SER A 167 1.71 -14.58 9.81
CA SER A 167 0.41 -14.33 10.44
C SER A 167 0.19 -12.87 10.83
N GLU A 168 1.23 -12.19 11.33
CA GLU A 168 1.19 -10.76 11.65
C GLU A 168 1.06 -9.93 10.37
N TYR A 169 1.74 -10.34 9.30
CA TYR A 169 1.74 -9.65 8.02
C TYR A 169 0.37 -9.71 7.32
N SER A 170 -0.34 -10.83 7.38
CA SER A 170 -1.74 -10.91 6.93
C SER A 170 -2.63 -9.89 7.64
N THR A 171 -2.45 -9.72 8.95
CA THR A 171 -3.16 -8.72 9.75
C THR A 171 -2.76 -7.28 9.37
N ILE A 172 -1.52 -7.03 8.97
CA ILE A 172 -1.09 -5.71 8.45
C ILE A 172 -1.81 -5.41 7.13
N LEU A 173 -1.79 -6.36 6.20
CA LEU A 173 -2.28 -6.15 4.83
C LEU A 173 -3.80 -6.06 4.73
N ILE A 174 -4.57 -6.66 5.64
CA ILE A 174 -6.04 -6.74 5.48
C ILE A 174 -6.70 -5.36 5.37
N ASP A 175 -6.25 -4.36 6.13
CA ASP A 175 -6.83 -3.01 6.06
C ASP A 175 -6.48 -2.33 4.74
N ILE A 176 -5.23 -2.49 4.29
CA ILE A 176 -4.74 -1.98 3.00
C ILE A 176 -5.56 -2.59 1.86
N VAL A 177 -5.72 -3.92 1.87
CA VAL A 177 -6.49 -4.64 0.84
C VAL A 177 -7.96 -4.22 0.85
N ASN A 178 -8.55 -4.03 2.03
CA ASN A 178 -9.94 -3.58 2.14
C ASN A 178 -10.11 -2.17 1.55
N GLU A 179 -9.21 -1.24 1.85
CA GLU A 179 -9.27 0.11 1.27
C GLU A 179 -9.04 0.08 -0.25
N LEU A 180 -8.05 -0.67 -0.73
CA LEU A 180 -7.80 -0.84 -2.16
C LEU A 180 -9.02 -1.42 -2.90
N LYS A 181 -9.71 -2.40 -2.32
CA LYS A 181 -10.96 -2.94 -2.87
C LYS A 181 -12.08 -1.91 -2.91
N LEU A 182 -12.17 -1.01 -1.93
CA LEU A 182 -13.14 0.08 -1.98
C LEU A 182 -12.82 1.05 -3.12
N LEU A 183 -11.54 1.40 -3.31
CA LEU A 183 -11.09 2.26 -4.40
C LEU A 183 -11.29 1.63 -5.79
N GLU A 184 -11.15 0.30 -5.88
CA GLU A 184 -11.44 -0.48 -7.08
C GLU A 184 -12.94 -0.47 -7.40
N ASN A 185 -13.78 -0.90 -6.45
CA ASN A 185 -15.20 -1.15 -6.70
C ASN A 185 -16.05 0.12 -6.69
N ILE A 186 -15.82 1.02 -5.73
CA ILE A 186 -16.62 2.24 -5.56
C ILE A 186 -16.00 3.36 -6.39
N GLY A 187 -14.69 3.53 -6.32
CA GLY A 187 -14.00 4.68 -6.92
C GLY A 187 -14.06 5.93 -6.03
N PHE A 188 -13.52 7.04 -6.53
CA PHE A 188 -13.35 8.28 -5.78
C PHE A 188 -13.31 9.50 -6.72
N ASP A 189 -13.64 10.66 -6.17
CA ASP A 189 -13.75 11.91 -6.93
C ASP A 189 -12.55 12.82 -6.68
N VAL A 190 -12.03 13.44 -7.75
CA VAL A 190 -10.85 14.32 -7.73
C VAL A 190 -11.17 15.61 -8.46
N VAL A 191 -10.72 16.74 -7.92
CA VAL A 191 -10.79 18.04 -8.62
C VAL A 191 -9.44 18.30 -9.29
N LEU A 192 -9.37 18.03 -10.59
CA LEU A 192 -8.14 18.21 -11.35
C LEU A 192 -7.80 19.71 -11.50
N PRO A 193 -6.51 20.09 -11.55
CA PRO A 193 -6.12 21.49 -11.75
C PRO A 193 -6.65 22.12 -13.04
N SER A 194 -6.83 21.33 -14.11
CA SER A 194 -7.52 21.77 -15.33
C SER A 194 -8.92 22.32 -15.06
N ASP A 195 -9.64 21.68 -14.14
CA ASP A 195 -11.04 21.97 -13.86
C ASP A 195 -11.17 23.24 -13.01
N ARG A 196 -10.14 23.56 -12.22
CA ARG A 196 -10.07 24.79 -11.41
C ARG A 196 -9.97 26.07 -12.23
N LYS A 197 -9.52 26.02 -13.49
CA LYS A 197 -9.33 27.22 -14.33
C LYS A 197 -10.64 27.88 -14.79
N ASN A 198 -11.77 27.17 -14.74
CA ASN A 198 -13.04 27.65 -15.29
C ASN A 198 -14.09 28.03 -14.23
N ASN A 199 -13.71 28.21 -12.95
CA ASN A 199 -14.63 28.46 -11.83
C ASN A 199 -15.78 27.42 -11.71
N LYS A 200 -15.62 26.25 -12.32
CA LYS A 200 -16.52 25.11 -12.21
C LYS A 200 -15.76 24.01 -11.50
N HIS A 201 -16.20 23.64 -10.29
CA HIS A 201 -15.69 22.46 -9.61
C HIS A 201 -16.22 21.22 -10.33
N HIS A 202 -15.59 20.84 -11.44
CA HIS A 202 -15.84 19.56 -12.06
C HIS A 202 -15.10 18.49 -11.26
N TYR A 203 -15.83 17.44 -10.90
CA TYR A 203 -15.28 16.29 -10.22
C TYR A 203 -15.07 15.18 -11.24
N THR A 204 -13.85 14.68 -11.32
CA THR A 204 -13.51 13.55 -12.16
C THR A 204 -13.48 12.28 -11.29
N ARG A 205 -14.34 11.31 -11.62
CA ARG A 205 -14.44 10.01 -10.97
C ARG A 205 -13.31 9.09 -11.45
N PHE A 206 -12.50 8.59 -10.52
CA PHE A 206 -11.44 7.61 -10.75
C PHE A 206 -11.71 6.30 -10.02
N HIS A 207 -11.10 5.22 -10.51
CA HIS A 207 -10.99 3.95 -9.81
C HIS A 207 -9.52 3.49 -9.80
N ALA A 208 -9.09 2.90 -8.68
CA ALA A 208 -7.72 2.44 -8.52
C ALA A 208 -7.64 0.91 -8.57
N PHE A 209 -6.77 0.38 -9.42
CA PHE A 209 -6.54 -1.07 -9.56
C PHE A 209 -5.11 -1.40 -9.15
N THR A 210 -4.94 -2.31 -8.19
CA THR A 210 -3.59 -2.83 -7.88
C THR A 210 -3.26 -3.94 -8.86
N ILE A 211 -2.29 -3.69 -9.74
CA ILE A 211 -1.98 -4.61 -10.85
C ILE A 211 -0.66 -5.36 -10.68
N SER A 212 0.19 -4.89 -9.77
CA SER A 212 1.45 -5.55 -9.48
C SER A 212 1.90 -5.33 -8.03
N ALA A 213 2.77 -6.22 -7.56
CA ALA A 213 3.45 -6.09 -6.29
C ALA A 213 4.91 -6.52 -6.44
N VAL A 214 5.82 -5.76 -5.84
CA VAL A 214 7.22 -6.12 -5.70
C VAL A 214 7.34 -7.01 -4.46
N CYS A 215 7.74 -8.24 -4.69
CA CYS A 215 7.88 -9.26 -3.66
C CYS A 215 9.19 -10.02 -3.87
N ASP A 216 9.92 -10.28 -2.78
CA ASP A 216 10.92 -11.35 -2.82
C ASP A 216 10.24 -12.70 -3.04
N LYS A 217 11.01 -13.73 -3.39
CA LYS A 217 10.46 -15.05 -3.72
C LYS A 217 9.62 -15.66 -2.57
N PRO A 218 10.04 -15.59 -1.29
CA PRO A 218 9.20 -16.01 -0.18
C PRO A 218 7.90 -15.21 -0.08
N ALA A 219 7.91 -13.88 -0.17
CA ALA A 219 6.68 -13.09 -0.14
C ALA A 219 5.76 -13.37 -1.34
N GLN A 220 6.34 -13.59 -2.52
CA GLN A 220 5.61 -13.94 -3.73
C GLN A 220 4.82 -15.24 -3.53
N SER A 221 5.42 -16.26 -2.92
CA SER A 221 4.74 -17.53 -2.66
C SER A 221 3.53 -17.37 -1.74
N LEU A 222 3.66 -16.49 -0.75
CA LEU A 222 2.58 -16.17 0.18
C LEU A 222 1.43 -15.43 -0.48
N VAL A 223 1.73 -14.40 -1.28
CA VAL A 223 0.70 -13.58 -1.96
C VAL A 223 -0.06 -14.41 -2.99
N MET A 224 0.63 -15.25 -3.76
CA MET A 224 0.01 -16.05 -4.81
C MET A 224 -0.54 -17.40 -4.30
N ASN A 225 -0.38 -17.69 -3.01
CA ASN A 225 -0.72 -18.98 -2.41
C ASN A 225 -0.11 -20.18 -3.16
N ILE A 226 1.16 -20.05 -3.53
CA ILE A 226 1.95 -21.13 -4.16
C ILE A 226 2.98 -21.68 -3.16
N LYS A 227 3.64 -22.78 -3.53
CA LYS A 227 4.69 -23.38 -2.69
C LYS A 227 5.85 -22.42 -2.48
N ASP A 228 6.52 -22.59 -1.34
CA ASP A 228 7.76 -21.89 -1.02
C ASP A 228 8.77 -22.02 -2.17
N PRO A 229 9.61 -21.00 -2.44
CA PRO A 229 10.63 -21.05 -3.49
C PRO A 229 11.49 -22.32 -3.50
N THR A 230 11.69 -22.99 -2.36
CA THR A 230 12.44 -24.26 -2.28
C THR A 230 11.62 -25.51 -2.61
N GLY A 231 10.34 -25.38 -2.95
CA GLY A 231 9.44 -26.49 -3.23
C GLY A 231 9.39 -26.92 -4.70
N TYR A 232 9.01 -28.18 -4.95
CA TYR A 232 8.69 -28.67 -6.30
C TYR A 232 7.56 -27.84 -6.94
N PHE A 233 7.82 -27.26 -8.11
CA PHE A 233 6.93 -26.35 -8.85
C PHE A 233 6.69 -24.99 -8.15
N SER A 234 7.71 -24.45 -7.49
CA SER A 234 7.65 -23.17 -6.77
C SER A 234 7.71 -21.92 -7.65
N CYS A 235 8.09 -22.05 -8.92
CA CYS A 235 8.04 -20.92 -9.84
C CYS A 235 6.60 -20.71 -10.32
N GLY A 236 5.96 -19.65 -9.84
CA GLY A 236 4.61 -19.25 -10.26
C GLY A 236 4.47 -18.83 -11.73
N TRP A 237 5.51 -18.99 -12.56
CA TRP A 237 5.46 -18.69 -13.98
C TRP A 237 5.79 -19.90 -14.86
N CYS A 238 6.94 -20.56 -14.64
CA CYS A 238 7.37 -21.66 -15.51
C CYS A 238 6.91 -23.05 -15.03
N CYS A 239 6.47 -23.21 -13.79
CA CYS A 239 6.05 -24.51 -13.23
C CYS A 239 7.06 -25.64 -13.54
N ILE A 240 8.36 -25.34 -13.55
CA ILE A 240 9.43 -26.32 -13.78
C ILE A 240 9.81 -26.95 -12.43
N GLN A 241 10.16 -28.23 -12.48
CA GLN A 241 10.72 -28.98 -11.38
C GLN A 241 12.14 -28.47 -11.07
N GLY A 242 12.33 -27.92 -9.87
CA GLY A 242 13.63 -27.48 -9.35
C GLY A 242 14.47 -28.64 -8.83
#